data_AF-A0A136N2F7-F1
#
_entry.id   AF-A0A136N2F7-F1
#
_cell.length_a   1.000
_cell.length_b   1.000
_cell.length_c   1.000
_cell.angle_alpha   90.00
_cell.angle_beta   90.00
_cell.angle_gamma   90.00
#
_symmetry.space_group_name_H-M   'P 1'
#
loop_
_entity.id
_entity.type
_entity.pdbx_description
1 polymer ?
#
loop_
_entity_poly.entity_id
_entity_poly.type
_entity_poly.pdbx_seq_one_letter_code
_entity_poly.pdbx_strand_id
1 'polypeptide(L)'
;MQIQNFCKYIVIMLLIYTNGNTQSHLLSHRNSDIQFTRVTSTGRTTGHIAEITVVNKTDKDLDTEIGPFYIPSSGRYQPYIVPDPIRIYVPAGKENTIQVVGYCTDIHKPPVTSGESMPPLDTWIVPDQITEEWQPDPQNGWVNSFVSSDGKALPNPSAGIYWSIPGTYIPVGHTIDQYKFPSEIAPVLLNAINRIITTADSLQRNGGVHTPFSNNKDKEKEAVIQQTFWIYTAMLTGNEYTKDNFRENMIKQMETQSGRSFESNPVAVKEKIDEGVDDFWESFMLIGAAAKILPSVETSSLAHKDELEKHFGKDVSEVKPHTPPTNTSADSLSAKAYATGEKVTFTDKEPSKQTIAHELVHTNHQSEQQTDQNGNITNEKKDPCKCKKLTGSLSVDRGLKEDITIDIDLEKVSPEQKISYPRVNFDKSKKQNPETFTVTLKNLKLECACQESPCEMQAAERDKYDKEEEKFSIALVRYSTGVNVDGKTKVKSKNGCTYEFTSTVSSDNIELSFSVSAYCKSESCRHDFCKASIKLNFKEEKEVKEKK
;
A
#
# COMPACT_ATOMS: atom_id res chain seq x y z
N MET A 1 -40.03 54.55 -6.64
CA MET A 1 -40.89 53.35 -6.75
C MET A 1 -40.21 52.36 -7.70
N GLN A 2 -38.94 51.97 -7.49
CA GLN A 2 -38.29 51.26 -6.37
C GLN A 2 -38.58 49.75 -6.34
N ILE A 3 -37.58 48.99 -6.81
CA ILE A 3 -36.91 47.88 -6.11
C ILE A 3 -37.87 46.84 -5.51
N GLN A 4 -38.26 45.81 -6.28
CA GLN A 4 -38.76 44.56 -5.66
C GLN A 4 -38.38 43.23 -6.35
N ASN A 5 -37.72 43.20 -7.52
CA ASN A 5 -37.44 41.91 -8.19
C ASN A 5 -35.97 41.52 -8.31
N PHE A 6 -35.04 42.20 -7.62
CA PHE A 6 -33.60 41.90 -7.70
C PHE A 6 -33.02 41.15 -6.49
N CYS A 7 -33.84 40.76 -5.50
CA CYS A 7 -33.36 40.14 -4.24
C CYS A 7 -33.74 38.67 -4.01
N LYS A 8 -34.35 37.96 -4.98
CA LYS A 8 -34.63 36.51 -4.82
C LYS A 8 -33.57 35.57 -5.41
N TYR A 9 -32.63 36.07 -6.21
CA TYR A 9 -31.58 35.25 -6.81
C TYR A 9 -30.18 35.39 -6.19
N ILE A 10 -30.00 36.31 -5.23
CA ILE A 10 -28.70 36.55 -4.58
C ILE A 10 -28.56 35.80 -3.24
N VAL A 11 -29.65 35.28 -2.66
CA VAL A 11 -29.62 34.59 -1.36
C VAL A 11 -29.41 33.06 -1.49
N ILE A 12 -29.60 32.48 -2.68
CA ILE A 12 -29.31 31.04 -2.92
C ILE A 12 -27.87 30.82 -3.42
N MET A 13 -27.19 31.88 -3.89
CA MET A 13 -25.80 31.83 -4.36
C MET A 13 -24.76 32.06 -3.24
N LEU A 14 -25.18 32.36 -2.02
CA LEU A 14 -24.29 32.75 -0.91
C LEU A 14 -24.27 31.77 0.28
N LEU A 15 -24.89 30.59 0.14
CA LEU A 15 -24.85 29.51 1.15
C LEU A 15 -24.12 28.24 0.70
N ILE A 16 -23.47 28.25 -0.47
CA ILE A 16 -22.62 27.11 -0.93
C ILE A 16 -21.12 27.39 -0.70
N TYR A 17 -20.74 28.57 -0.19
CA TYR A 17 -19.32 28.98 -0.11
C TYR A 17 -18.63 28.82 1.25
N THR A 18 -19.17 27.99 2.16
CA THR A 18 -18.50 27.67 3.43
C THR A 18 -18.70 26.22 3.82
N ASN A 19 -17.99 25.31 3.15
CA ASN A 19 -17.25 24.20 3.76
C ASN A 19 -16.46 23.47 2.67
N GLY A 20 -15.19 23.23 2.95
CA GLY A 20 -14.15 23.03 1.96
C GLY A 20 -14.35 21.82 1.05
N ASN A 21 -14.27 22.07 -0.27
CA ASN A 21 -13.76 21.08 -1.20
C ASN A 21 -13.03 21.80 -2.35
N THR A 22 -11.77 22.14 -2.11
CA THR A 22 -10.87 22.80 -3.07
C THR A 22 -10.41 21.89 -4.22
N GLN A 23 -10.81 20.61 -4.26
CA GLN A 23 -10.30 19.65 -5.26
C GLN A 23 -11.12 19.57 -6.56
N SER A 24 -12.38 20.01 -6.58
CA SER A 24 -13.18 20.06 -7.82
C SER A 24 -12.68 21.10 -8.85
N HIS A 25 -11.68 21.90 -8.48
CA HIS A 25 -11.14 22.97 -9.33
C HIS A 25 -10.20 22.52 -10.46
N LEU A 26 -9.54 21.35 -10.35
CA LEU A 26 -8.58 20.91 -11.37
C LEU A 26 -9.24 20.37 -12.66
N LEU A 27 -10.45 19.79 -12.56
CA LEU A 27 -11.20 19.32 -13.75
C LEU A 27 -12.21 20.37 -14.26
N SER A 28 -12.66 21.30 -13.42
CA SER A 28 -13.65 22.32 -13.79
C SER A 28 -13.04 23.62 -14.31
N HIS A 29 -11.76 23.91 -14.03
CA HIS A 29 -11.03 24.91 -14.81
C HIS A 29 -10.68 24.31 -16.17
N ARG A 30 -11.64 24.38 -17.09
CA ARG A 30 -11.37 24.39 -18.53
C ARG A 30 -10.43 25.58 -18.82
N ASN A 31 -9.15 25.41 -18.52
CA ASN A 31 -8.13 26.07 -19.32
C ASN A 31 -8.44 25.62 -20.74
N SER A 32 -8.82 26.56 -21.62
CA SER A 32 -9.13 26.34 -23.06
C SER A 32 -8.01 25.65 -23.85
N ASP A 33 -6.94 25.35 -23.16
CA ASP A 33 -5.57 25.15 -23.57
C ASP A 33 -5.19 23.66 -23.51
N ILE A 34 -5.88 22.87 -22.66
CA ILE A 34 -5.73 21.42 -22.56
C ILE A 34 -7.06 20.78 -22.92
N GLN A 35 -7.06 19.95 -23.98
CA GLN A 35 -8.24 19.22 -24.39
C GLN A 35 -8.01 17.72 -24.22
N PHE A 36 -8.75 17.12 -23.29
CA PHE A 36 -8.93 15.68 -23.26
C PHE A 36 -9.91 15.30 -24.38
N THR A 37 -9.43 14.57 -25.38
CA THR A 37 -10.23 14.28 -26.57
C THR A 37 -10.94 12.94 -26.47
N ARG A 38 -10.33 11.96 -25.79
CA ARG A 38 -10.86 10.60 -25.70
C ARG A 38 -10.29 9.85 -24.50
N VAL A 39 -11.13 9.01 -23.88
CA VAL A 39 -10.67 7.96 -22.96
C VAL A 39 -11.23 6.62 -23.41
N THR A 40 -10.33 5.71 -23.80
CA THR A 40 -10.69 4.41 -24.41
C THR A 40 -10.28 3.28 -23.48
N SER A 41 -11.18 2.34 -23.20
CA SER A 41 -10.88 1.14 -22.43
C SER A 41 -10.01 0.15 -23.22
N THR A 42 -9.15 -0.58 -22.52
CA THR A 42 -8.38 -1.72 -23.07
C THR A 42 -9.10 -3.07 -22.90
N GLY A 43 -10.23 -3.11 -22.19
CA GLY A 43 -10.92 -4.36 -21.84
C GLY A 43 -10.31 -5.12 -20.66
N ARG A 44 -9.25 -4.59 -20.03
CA ARG A 44 -8.57 -5.27 -18.92
C ARG A 44 -9.25 -4.96 -17.58
N THR A 45 -9.19 -5.94 -16.67
CA THR A 45 -9.66 -5.76 -15.29
C THR A 45 -8.59 -5.17 -14.36
N THR A 46 -7.32 -5.29 -14.72
CA THR A 46 -6.19 -4.81 -13.94
C THR A 46 -5.01 -4.47 -14.86
N GLY A 47 -4.05 -3.70 -14.33
CA GLY A 47 -2.93 -3.16 -15.09
C GLY A 47 -3.39 -2.01 -15.98
N HIS A 48 -2.99 -2.00 -17.24
CA HIS A 48 -3.35 -0.96 -18.22
C HIS A 48 -4.85 -1.02 -18.59
N ILE A 49 -5.72 -0.34 -17.86
CA ILE A 49 -7.19 -0.43 -18.01
C ILE A 49 -7.76 0.52 -19.08
N ALA A 50 -7.10 1.64 -19.35
CA ALA A 50 -7.57 2.63 -20.32
C ALA A 50 -6.42 3.49 -20.88
N GLU A 51 -6.71 4.18 -21.97
CA GLU A 51 -5.83 5.17 -22.61
C GLU A 51 -6.52 6.54 -22.65
N ILE A 52 -5.84 7.59 -22.21
CA ILE A 52 -6.30 8.98 -22.29
C ILE A 52 -5.52 9.69 -23.41
N THR A 53 -6.23 10.23 -24.40
CA THR A 53 -5.63 11.10 -25.43
C THR A 53 -5.75 12.56 -25.01
N VAL A 54 -4.61 13.26 -24.91
CA VAL A 54 -4.50 14.65 -24.48
C VAL A 54 -3.88 15.48 -25.58
N VAL A 55 -4.52 16.59 -25.94
CA VAL A 55 -4.01 17.59 -26.89
C VAL A 55 -3.64 18.85 -26.14
N ASN A 56 -2.37 19.25 -26.22
CA ASN A 56 -1.88 20.51 -25.70
C ASN A 56 -1.94 21.57 -26.80
N LYS A 57 -2.86 22.53 -26.66
CA LYS A 57 -3.05 23.61 -27.64
C LYS A 57 -2.22 24.86 -27.34
N THR A 58 -1.42 24.82 -26.28
CA THR A 58 -0.55 25.95 -25.90
C THR A 58 0.76 25.95 -26.67
N ASP A 59 1.48 27.05 -26.54
CA ASP A 59 2.86 27.23 -26.99
C ASP A 59 3.91 26.77 -25.96
N LYS A 60 3.48 26.14 -24.86
CA LYS A 60 4.36 25.62 -23.79
C LYS A 60 4.15 24.14 -23.59
N ASP A 61 5.19 23.44 -23.13
CA ASP A 61 5.04 22.05 -22.75
C ASP A 61 4.12 21.91 -21.54
N LEU A 62 3.26 20.88 -21.57
CA LEU A 62 2.43 20.47 -20.46
C LEU A 62 3.15 19.35 -19.72
N ASP A 63 3.50 19.56 -18.45
CA ASP A 63 3.97 18.53 -17.52
C ASP A 63 3.17 18.68 -16.22
N THR A 64 2.28 17.74 -15.95
CA THR A 64 1.40 17.75 -14.77
C THR A 64 1.07 16.34 -14.34
N GLU A 65 0.56 16.17 -13.13
CA GLU A 65 0.01 14.91 -12.65
C GLU A 65 -1.49 15.08 -12.37
N ILE A 66 -2.26 14.01 -12.56
CA ILE A 66 -3.69 13.96 -12.21
C ILE A 66 -3.99 12.68 -11.42
N GLY A 67 -4.98 12.73 -10.54
CA GLY A 67 -5.37 11.58 -9.72
C GLY A 67 -4.72 11.60 -8.33
N PRO A 68 -4.82 10.50 -7.56
CA PRO A 68 -5.47 9.21 -7.88
C PRO A 68 -6.98 9.33 -8.17
N PHE A 69 -7.58 8.30 -8.75
CA PHE A 69 -8.99 8.32 -9.14
C PHE A 69 -9.77 7.08 -8.72
N TYR A 70 -11.05 7.28 -8.43
CA TYR A 70 -12.09 6.28 -8.55
C TYR A 70 -12.92 6.59 -9.80
N ILE A 71 -13.01 5.64 -10.72
CA ILE A 71 -13.76 5.77 -11.97
C ILE A 71 -15.12 5.09 -11.76
N PRO A 72 -16.22 5.85 -11.60
CA PRO A 72 -17.52 5.27 -11.31
C PRO A 72 -18.04 4.46 -12.49
N SER A 73 -18.95 3.53 -12.22
CA SER A 73 -19.58 2.73 -13.26
C SER A 73 -20.55 3.56 -14.12
N SER A 74 -20.64 3.22 -15.41
CA SER A 74 -21.72 3.67 -16.31
C SER A 74 -23.01 2.84 -16.18
N GLY A 75 -23.13 2.00 -15.14
CA GLY A 75 -24.22 1.06 -14.90
C GLY A 75 -23.94 -0.34 -15.45
N ARG A 76 -23.54 -0.44 -16.73
CA ARG A 76 -23.29 -1.73 -17.44
C ARG A 76 -22.01 -2.44 -16.98
N TYR A 77 -20.97 -1.67 -16.69
CA TYR A 77 -19.62 -2.18 -16.41
C TYR A 77 -19.25 -1.99 -14.95
N GLN A 78 -18.23 -2.69 -14.48
CA GLN A 78 -17.69 -2.45 -13.14
C GLN A 78 -16.96 -1.10 -13.03
N PRO A 79 -16.90 -0.50 -11.82
CA PRO A 79 -16.06 0.65 -11.53
C PRO A 79 -14.57 0.26 -11.39
N TYR A 80 -13.69 1.26 -11.38
CA TYR A 80 -12.24 1.07 -11.22
C TYR A 80 -11.65 2.00 -10.16
N ILE A 81 -10.53 1.58 -9.57
CA ILE A 81 -9.65 2.44 -8.79
C ILE A 81 -8.30 2.58 -9.50
N VAL A 82 -7.79 3.80 -9.58
CA VAL A 82 -6.47 4.18 -10.13
C VAL A 82 -5.65 4.70 -8.94
N PRO A 83 -4.79 3.85 -8.35
CA PRO A 83 -4.14 4.17 -7.08
C PRO A 83 -3.02 5.20 -7.18
N ASP A 84 -2.35 5.25 -8.34
CA ASP A 84 -1.22 6.14 -8.58
C ASP A 84 -1.64 7.37 -9.39
N PRO A 85 -1.12 8.56 -9.09
CA PRO A 85 -1.24 9.72 -9.97
C PRO A 85 -0.69 9.42 -11.37
N ILE A 86 -1.42 9.84 -12.39
CA ILE A 86 -1.04 9.70 -13.80
C ILE A 86 -0.23 10.92 -14.21
N ARG A 87 1.03 10.71 -14.60
CA ARG A 87 1.85 11.77 -15.18
C ARG A 87 1.46 12.06 -16.63
N ILE A 88 1.16 13.31 -16.89
CA ILE A 88 0.80 13.86 -18.18
C ILE A 88 1.94 14.73 -18.69
N TYR A 89 2.61 14.25 -19.73
CA TYR A 89 3.55 15.05 -20.48
C TYR A 89 3.09 15.19 -21.94
N VAL A 90 2.87 16.42 -22.39
CA VAL A 90 2.45 16.72 -23.78
C VAL A 90 3.20 17.98 -24.25
N PRO A 91 4.11 17.86 -25.23
CA PRO A 91 4.82 19.04 -25.75
C PRO A 91 3.87 20.08 -26.35
N ALA A 92 4.33 21.32 -26.44
CA ALA A 92 3.59 22.43 -27.04
C ALA A 92 3.02 22.07 -28.43
N GLY A 93 1.72 22.30 -28.63
CA GLY A 93 1.03 22.01 -29.90
C GLY A 93 0.98 20.53 -30.29
N LYS A 94 1.26 19.58 -29.38
CA LYS A 94 1.26 18.13 -29.65
C LYS A 94 0.10 17.42 -28.98
N GLU A 95 -0.09 16.17 -29.40
CA GLU A 95 -0.98 15.19 -28.82
C GLU A 95 -0.14 14.06 -28.21
N ASN A 96 -0.59 13.49 -27.08
CA ASN A 96 -0.02 12.29 -26.51
C ASN A 96 -1.12 11.35 -25.99
N THR A 97 -0.84 10.05 -25.97
CA THR A 97 -1.70 9.02 -25.40
C THR A 97 -1.06 8.46 -24.15
N ILE A 98 -1.80 8.48 -23.04
CA ILE A 98 -1.30 8.19 -21.70
C ILE A 98 -2.03 6.96 -21.17
N GLN A 99 -1.26 6.02 -20.65
CA GLN A 99 -1.81 4.80 -20.07
C GLN A 99 -2.37 5.07 -18.67
N VAL A 100 -3.53 4.49 -18.41
CA VAL A 100 -4.17 4.48 -17.10
C VAL A 100 -4.00 3.10 -16.51
N VAL A 101 -3.31 3.02 -15.37
CA VAL A 101 -3.13 1.76 -14.64
C VAL A 101 -4.08 1.73 -13.46
N GLY A 102 -4.88 0.67 -13.34
CA GLY A 102 -5.88 0.56 -12.28
C GLY A 102 -6.39 -0.84 -12.04
N TYR A 103 -7.38 -0.94 -11.15
CA TYR A 103 -7.94 -2.17 -10.66
C TYR A 103 -9.45 -2.09 -10.66
N CYS A 104 -10.08 -3.13 -11.16
CA CYS A 104 -11.51 -3.35 -11.10
C CYS A 104 -12.00 -3.51 -9.66
N THR A 105 -13.20 -3.01 -9.37
CA THR A 105 -13.76 -3.00 -8.01
C THR A 105 -14.97 -3.93 -7.83
N ASP A 106 -15.46 -4.57 -8.90
CA ASP A 106 -16.62 -5.47 -8.83
C ASP A 106 -16.47 -6.71 -9.71
N ILE A 107 -16.10 -7.84 -9.10
CA ILE A 107 -15.93 -9.13 -9.77
C ILE A 107 -17.20 -9.64 -10.48
N HIS A 108 -18.39 -9.17 -10.08
CA HIS A 108 -19.66 -9.64 -10.62
C HIS A 108 -20.11 -8.88 -11.88
N LYS A 109 -19.38 -7.84 -12.30
CA LYS A 109 -19.65 -7.13 -13.55
C LYS A 109 -18.47 -7.21 -14.53
N PRO A 110 -18.71 -7.24 -15.84
CA PRO A 110 -17.64 -7.24 -16.82
C PRO A 110 -16.88 -5.89 -16.83
N PRO A 111 -15.60 -5.88 -17.22
CA PRO A 111 -14.90 -4.64 -17.52
C PRO A 111 -15.52 -3.95 -18.75
N VAL A 112 -15.17 -2.68 -18.95
CA VAL A 112 -15.58 -1.91 -20.13
C VAL A 112 -14.89 -2.53 -21.33
N THR A 113 -15.64 -2.91 -22.36
CA THR A 113 -15.09 -3.60 -23.54
C THR A 113 -13.93 -2.81 -24.17
N SER A 114 -12.92 -3.52 -24.68
CA SER A 114 -11.80 -2.90 -25.40
C SER A 114 -12.31 -2.02 -26.55
N GLY A 115 -11.80 -0.79 -26.64
CA GLY A 115 -12.19 0.18 -27.66
C GLY A 115 -13.43 1.01 -27.30
N GLU A 116 -14.20 0.64 -26.28
CA GLU A 116 -15.33 1.46 -25.81
C GLU A 116 -14.84 2.64 -24.96
N SER A 117 -15.67 3.68 -24.87
CA SER A 117 -15.36 4.86 -24.06
C SER A 117 -15.52 4.55 -22.56
N MET A 118 -14.55 5.00 -21.77
CA MET A 118 -14.67 5.06 -20.32
C MET A 118 -15.68 6.14 -19.92
N PRO A 119 -16.20 6.13 -18.67
CA PRO A 119 -16.93 7.26 -18.12
C PRO A 119 -16.18 8.57 -18.34
N PRO A 120 -16.87 9.69 -18.64
CA PRO A 120 -16.22 10.98 -18.87
C PRO A 120 -15.29 11.38 -17.71
N LEU A 121 -14.14 11.99 -18.01
CA LEU A 121 -13.12 12.35 -17.00
C LEU A 121 -13.65 13.26 -15.88
N ASP A 122 -14.60 14.13 -16.19
CA ASP A 122 -15.24 15.03 -15.21
C ASP A 122 -16.17 14.31 -14.23
N THR A 123 -16.44 13.01 -14.46
CA THR A 123 -17.15 12.14 -13.53
C THR A 123 -16.21 11.34 -12.62
N TRP A 124 -14.90 11.38 -12.87
CA TRP A 124 -13.92 10.65 -12.06
C TRP A 124 -13.75 11.33 -10.71
N ILE A 125 -13.76 10.55 -9.65
CA ILE A 125 -13.70 11.03 -8.28
C ILE A 125 -12.25 11.00 -7.83
N VAL A 126 -11.73 12.10 -7.31
CA VAL A 126 -10.46 12.10 -6.58
C VAL A 126 -10.78 11.67 -5.14
N PRO A 127 -10.33 10.48 -4.68
CA PRO A 127 -10.71 10.01 -3.37
C PRO A 127 -10.01 10.82 -2.27
N ASP A 128 -10.75 11.14 -1.21
CA ASP A 128 -10.16 11.68 0.02
C ASP A 128 -9.26 10.64 0.72
N GLN A 129 -8.52 11.08 1.73
CA GLN A 129 -7.75 10.19 2.59
C GLN A 129 -8.59 9.82 3.82
N ILE A 130 -8.69 8.51 4.12
CA ILE A 130 -9.24 8.06 5.40
C ILE A 130 -8.15 7.99 6.47
N THR A 131 -8.51 8.29 7.72
CA THR A 131 -7.66 8.10 8.91
C THR A 131 -7.99 6.76 9.58
N GLU A 132 -7.18 6.35 10.56
CA GLU A 132 -7.46 5.18 11.40
C GLU A 132 -8.74 5.35 12.26
N GLU A 133 -9.18 6.60 12.43
CA GLU A 133 -10.39 6.98 13.16
C GLU A 133 -11.63 7.02 12.26
N TRP A 134 -11.48 6.82 10.95
CA TRP A 134 -12.59 6.81 10.01
C TRP A 134 -13.62 5.75 10.42
N GLN A 135 -14.90 6.08 10.29
CA GLN A 135 -16.02 5.17 10.53
C GLN A 135 -17.03 5.30 9.40
N PRO A 136 -17.70 4.20 9.01
CA PRO A 136 -18.81 4.28 8.07
C PRO A 136 -19.96 5.12 8.66
N ASP A 137 -20.52 6.04 7.87
CA ASP A 137 -21.66 6.87 8.26
C ASP A 137 -22.95 6.38 7.58
N PRO A 138 -23.93 5.87 8.35
CA PRO A 138 -25.20 5.43 7.78
C PRO A 138 -25.98 6.52 7.02
N GLN A 139 -25.74 7.80 7.32
CA GLN A 139 -26.37 8.91 6.59
C GLN A 139 -25.85 9.03 5.15
N ASN A 140 -24.66 8.49 4.89
CA ASN A 140 -23.97 8.51 3.59
C ASN A 140 -24.14 7.21 2.81
N GLY A 141 -25.15 6.40 3.14
CA GLY A 141 -25.49 5.19 2.38
C GLY A 141 -24.82 3.90 2.85
N TRP A 142 -24.02 3.96 3.91
CA TRP A 142 -23.55 2.76 4.60
C TRP A 142 -24.72 2.07 5.30
N VAL A 143 -24.86 0.77 5.10
CA VAL A 143 -25.92 -0.05 5.70
C VAL A 143 -25.26 -1.05 6.63
N ASN A 144 -25.81 -1.23 7.83
CA ASN A 144 -25.25 -2.18 8.79
C ASN A 144 -25.24 -3.61 8.18
N SER A 145 -24.06 -4.20 8.06
CA SER A 145 -23.84 -5.48 7.38
C SER A 145 -24.50 -6.66 8.09
N PHE A 146 -24.91 -6.49 9.34
CA PHE A 146 -25.55 -7.57 10.10
C PHE A 146 -27.02 -7.78 9.70
N VAL A 147 -27.52 -7.04 8.69
CA VAL A 147 -28.87 -7.17 8.15
C VAL A 147 -28.79 -7.19 6.62
N SER A 148 -29.18 -8.30 5.99
CA SER A 148 -29.28 -8.42 4.53
C SER A 148 -30.30 -7.42 3.96
N SER A 149 -30.25 -7.22 2.64
CA SER A 149 -31.19 -6.37 1.91
C SER A 149 -32.65 -6.80 2.00
N ASP A 150 -32.94 -8.06 2.35
CA ASP A 150 -34.30 -8.56 2.65
C ASP A 150 -34.68 -8.49 4.14
N GLY A 151 -33.88 -7.80 4.96
CA GLY A 151 -34.15 -7.57 6.38
C GLY A 151 -33.84 -8.78 7.27
N LYS A 152 -33.19 -9.82 6.74
CA LYS A 152 -32.77 -10.98 7.54
C LYS A 152 -31.43 -10.70 8.17
N ALA A 153 -31.24 -11.09 9.43
CA ALA A 153 -29.91 -11.09 10.00
C ALA A 153 -29.01 -12.00 9.13
N LEU A 154 -27.88 -11.49 8.63
CA LEU A 154 -26.85 -12.38 8.10
C LEU A 154 -26.41 -13.33 9.23
N PRO A 155 -26.02 -14.58 8.92
CA PRO A 155 -25.61 -15.55 9.93
C PRO A 155 -24.67 -14.88 10.94
N ASN A 156 -25.02 -15.02 12.22
CA ASN A 156 -24.36 -14.38 13.35
C ASN A 156 -22.83 -14.47 13.18
N PRO A 157 -22.09 -13.36 13.24
CA PRO A 157 -20.64 -13.27 12.99
C PRO A 157 -19.74 -14.04 13.99
N SER A 158 -20.32 -14.94 14.79
CA SER A 158 -19.64 -15.95 15.60
C SER A 158 -18.62 -16.82 14.84
N ALA A 159 -18.52 -16.72 13.51
CA ALA A 159 -17.43 -17.33 12.71
C ALA A 159 -16.16 -16.44 12.59
N GLY A 160 -16.14 -15.23 13.16
CA GLY A 160 -14.91 -14.44 13.33
C GLY A 160 -14.34 -13.78 12.07
N ILE A 161 -15.00 -13.88 10.90
CA ILE A 161 -14.50 -13.29 9.66
C ILE A 161 -15.01 -11.85 9.55
N TYR A 162 -14.22 -10.90 10.04
CA TYR A 162 -14.51 -9.48 9.91
C TYR A 162 -13.53 -8.80 8.94
N TRP A 163 -14.05 -8.15 7.91
CA TRP A 163 -13.27 -7.20 7.12
C TRP A 163 -13.08 -5.90 7.91
N SER A 164 -11.88 -5.34 7.80
CA SER A 164 -11.44 -4.23 8.64
C SER A 164 -11.41 -2.90 7.88
N ILE A 165 -11.50 -1.81 8.65
CA ILE A 165 -11.12 -0.50 8.17
C ILE A 165 -9.64 -0.58 7.76
N PRO A 166 -9.27 -0.20 6.53
CA PRO A 166 -7.94 -0.47 5.99
C PRO A 166 -6.80 -0.01 6.89
N GLY A 167 -5.97 -0.97 7.33
CA GLY A 167 -4.84 -0.72 8.21
C GLY A 167 -5.07 -0.93 9.69
N THR A 168 -6.30 -1.24 10.08
CA THR A 168 -6.71 -1.49 11.46
C THR A 168 -7.20 -2.93 11.62
N TYR A 169 -7.50 -3.35 12.85
CA TYR A 169 -8.26 -4.58 13.12
C TYR A 169 -9.72 -4.28 13.47
N ILE A 170 -10.16 -3.03 13.26
CA ILE A 170 -11.52 -2.59 13.59
C ILE A 170 -12.43 -3.05 12.45
N PRO A 171 -13.49 -3.83 12.72
CA PRO A 171 -14.42 -4.26 11.69
C PRO A 171 -15.15 -3.06 11.08
N VAL A 172 -15.37 -3.04 9.76
CA VAL A 172 -16.19 -1.99 9.14
C VAL A 172 -17.66 -2.11 9.61
N GLY A 173 -18.17 -3.35 9.69
CA GLY A 173 -19.54 -3.63 10.16
C GLY A 173 -20.66 -3.06 9.28
N HIS A 174 -20.32 -2.48 8.12
CA HIS A 174 -21.26 -1.89 7.18
C HIS A 174 -20.92 -2.27 5.73
N THR A 175 -21.95 -2.33 4.90
CA THR A 175 -21.88 -2.46 3.44
C THR A 175 -22.31 -1.15 2.79
N ILE A 176 -22.00 -0.97 1.52
CA ILE A 176 -22.39 0.21 0.74
C ILE A 176 -22.62 -0.16 -0.72
N ASP A 177 -23.64 0.44 -1.33
CA ASP A 177 -23.83 0.37 -2.78
C ASP A 177 -22.86 1.33 -3.48
N GLN A 178 -21.75 0.80 -3.97
CA GLN A 178 -20.71 1.57 -4.67
C GLN A 178 -21.18 2.24 -5.97
N TYR A 179 -22.32 1.83 -6.54
CA TYR A 179 -22.91 2.45 -7.71
C TYR A 179 -23.71 3.70 -7.34
N LYS A 180 -24.31 3.71 -6.15
CA LYS A 180 -25.12 4.82 -5.65
C LYS A 180 -24.30 5.83 -4.85
N PHE A 181 -23.30 5.37 -4.11
CA PHE A 181 -22.47 6.19 -3.23
C PHE A 181 -20.97 6.07 -3.55
N PRO A 182 -20.55 6.34 -4.80
CA PRO A 182 -19.18 6.13 -5.23
C PRO A 182 -18.17 7.01 -4.47
N SER A 183 -18.55 8.24 -4.10
CA SER A 183 -17.67 9.16 -3.37
C SER A 183 -17.35 8.69 -1.95
N GLU A 184 -18.27 7.95 -1.32
CA GLU A 184 -18.13 7.49 0.06
C GLU A 184 -17.25 6.25 0.17
N ILE A 185 -17.32 5.36 -0.83
CA ILE A 185 -16.51 4.13 -0.86
C ILE A 185 -15.11 4.37 -1.44
N ALA A 186 -14.96 5.32 -2.37
CA ALA A 186 -13.69 5.62 -3.05
C ALA A 186 -12.47 5.77 -2.10
N PRO A 187 -12.52 6.55 -1.01
CA PRO A 187 -11.35 6.74 -0.13
C PRO A 187 -10.99 5.46 0.65
N VAL A 188 -11.97 4.62 0.97
CA VAL A 188 -11.76 3.29 1.59
C VAL A 188 -11.06 2.35 0.62
N LEU A 189 -11.54 2.29 -0.63
CA LEU A 189 -10.96 1.46 -1.67
C LEU A 189 -9.54 1.87 -2.02
N LEU A 190 -9.26 3.18 -2.10
CA LEU A 190 -7.91 3.70 -2.36
C LEU A 190 -6.93 3.29 -1.26
N ASN A 191 -7.34 3.40 0.01
CA ASN A 191 -6.47 2.99 1.12
C ASN A 191 -6.23 1.47 1.11
N ALA A 192 -7.27 0.68 0.87
CA ALA A 192 -7.18 -0.77 0.79
C ALA A 192 -6.23 -1.23 -0.33
N ILE A 193 -6.41 -0.75 -1.57
CA ILE A 193 -5.58 -1.19 -2.70
C ILE A 193 -4.11 -0.82 -2.51
N ASN A 194 -3.79 0.36 -1.96
CA ASN A 194 -2.42 0.76 -1.69
C ASN A 194 -1.73 -0.15 -0.68
N ARG A 195 -2.47 -0.61 0.34
CA ARG A 195 -1.98 -1.59 1.32
C ARG A 195 -1.78 -2.97 0.71
N ILE A 196 -2.72 -3.42 -0.13
CA ILE A 196 -2.60 -4.70 -0.85
C ILE A 196 -1.35 -4.67 -1.74
N ILE A 197 -1.17 -3.63 -2.56
CA ILE A 197 0.00 -3.49 -3.45
C ILE A 197 1.29 -3.57 -2.64
N THR A 198 1.41 -2.76 -1.58
CA THR A 198 2.61 -2.72 -0.72
C THR A 198 2.90 -4.07 -0.07
N THR A 199 1.85 -4.77 0.38
CA THR A 199 1.95 -6.05 1.07
C THR A 199 2.32 -7.18 0.11
N ALA A 200 1.66 -7.24 -1.05
CA ALA A 200 1.97 -8.19 -2.11
C ALA A 200 3.43 -8.05 -2.56
N ASP A 201 3.90 -6.81 -2.75
CA ASP A 201 5.30 -6.51 -3.05
C ASP A 201 6.28 -7.02 -1.99
N SER A 202 5.94 -6.81 -0.71
CA SER A 202 6.77 -7.29 0.40
C SER A 202 6.82 -8.81 0.47
N LEU A 203 5.67 -9.47 0.43
CA LEU A 203 5.56 -10.92 0.51
C LEU A 203 6.21 -11.60 -0.69
N GLN A 204 6.01 -11.09 -1.91
CA GLN A 204 6.64 -11.67 -3.10
C GLN A 204 8.17 -11.55 -3.06
N ARG A 205 8.73 -10.41 -2.62
CA ARG A 205 10.18 -10.25 -2.45
C ARG A 205 10.76 -11.22 -1.41
N ASN A 206 9.98 -11.53 -0.37
CA ASN A 206 10.39 -12.43 0.70
C ASN A 206 10.05 -13.91 0.43
N GLY A 207 9.55 -14.23 -0.75
CA GLY A 207 9.13 -15.60 -1.11
C GLY A 207 7.95 -16.12 -0.28
N GLY A 208 7.12 -15.22 0.26
CA GLY A 208 5.91 -15.57 1.03
C GLY A 208 4.64 -15.71 0.17
N VAL A 209 4.73 -15.49 -1.14
CA VAL A 209 3.65 -15.75 -2.10
C VAL A 209 4.05 -16.97 -2.91
N HIS A 210 3.18 -17.99 -2.92
CA HIS A 210 3.37 -19.21 -3.69
C HIS A 210 2.12 -19.45 -4.53
N THR A 211 2.26 -19.29 -5.83
CA THR A 211 1.19 -19.57 -6.78
C THR A 211 1.71 -20.37 -7.97
N PRO A 212 0.82 -20.96 -8.79
CA PRO A 212 1.16 -21.49 -10.10
C PRO A 212 1.83 -20.47 -11.05
N PHE A 213 1.79 -19.16 -10.75
CA PHE A 213 2.45 -18.11 -11.52
C PHE A 213 3.82 -17.70 -10.98
N SER A 214 4.40 -18.43 -10.03
CA SER A 214 5.73 -18.14 -9.45
C SER A 214 6.86 -17.92 -10.48
N ASN A 215 6.76 -18.52 -11.67
CA ASN A 215 7.71 -18.32 -12.77
C ASN A 215 7.51 -16.99 -13.54
N ASN A 216 6.43 -16.25 -13.28
CA ASN A 216 6.12 -14.94 -13.87
C ASN A 216 5.64 -14.00 -12.76
N LYS A 217 6.60 -13.35 -12.10
CA LYS A 217 6.38 -12.51 -10.92
C LYS A 217 5.42 -11.36 -11.18
N ASP A 218 5.47 -10.71 -12.35
CA ASP A 218 4.58 -9.60 -12.67
C ASP A 218 3.14 -10.06 -12.79
N LYS A 219 2.91 -11.20 -13.46
CA LYS A 219 1.57 -11.79 -13.59
C LYS A 219 1.04 -12.32 -12.26
N GLU A 220 1.89 -12.95 -11.46
CA GLU A 220 1.55 -13.38 -10.10
C GLU A 220 1.11 -12.18 -9.26
N LYS A 221 1.92 -11.11 -9.26
CA LYS A 221 1.65 -9.88 -8.51
C LYS A 221 0.32 -9.26 -8.93
N GLU A 222 0.09 -9.05 -10.23
CA GLU A 222 -1.16 -8.47 -10.76
C GLU A 222 -2.37 -9.32 -10.36
N ALA A 223 -2.26 -10.64 -10.47
CA ALA A 223 -3.34 -11.58 -10.10
C ALA A 223 -3.65 -11.54 -8.59
N VAL A 224 -2.64 -11.67 -7.72
CA VAL A 224 -2.89 -11.71 -6.27
C VAL A 224 -3.42 -10.37 -5.75
N ILE A 225 -2.97 -9.24 -6.31
CA ILE A 225 -3.50 -7.91 -5.94
C ILE A 225 -4.98 -7.81 -6.32
N GLN A 226 -5.32 -8.09 -7.59
CA GLN A 226 -6.69 -7.94 -8.08
C GLN A 226 -7.67 -8.88 -7.36
N GLN A 227 -7.27 -10.12 -7.11
CA GLN A 227 -8.13 -11.10 -6.43
C GLN A 227 -8.33 -10.77 -4.96
N THR A 228 -7.27 -10.40 -4.23
CA THR A 228 -7.39 -9.93 -2.85
C THR A 228 -8.29 -8.70 -2.74
N PHE A 229 -8.15 -7.79 -3.70
CA PHE A 229 -8.97 -6.58 -3.75
C PHE A 229 -10.44 -6.90 -3.99
N TRP A 230 -10.76 -7.81 -4.90
CA TRP A 230 -12.14 -8.25 -5.12
C TRP A 230 -12.77 -8.95 -3.93
N ILE A 231 -12.01 -9.75 -3.15
CA ILE A 231 -12.53 -10.34 -1.90
C ILE A 231 -12.97 -9.22 -0.96
N TYR A 232 -12.15 -8.18 -0.81
CA TYR A 232 -12.46 -7.04 0.06
C TYR A 232 -13.64 -6.20 -0.46
N THR A 233 -13.67 -5.86 -1.75
CA THR A 233 -14.74 -5.03 -2.31
C THR A 233 -16.09 -5.75 -2.39
N ALA A 234 -16.09 -7.06 -2.63
CA ALA A 234 -17.30 -7.87 -2.59
C ALA A 234 -17.94 -7.78 -1.18
N MET A 235 -17.14 -7.98 -0.13
CA MET A 235 -17.62 -7.86 1.26
C MET A 235 -18.16 -6.47 1.58
N LEU A 236 -17.45 -5.39 1.18
CA LEU A 236 -17.93 -4.02 1.37
C LEU A 236 -19.23 -3.72 0.62
N THR A 237 -19.53 -4.43 -0.46
CA THR A 237 -20.77 -4.24 -1.23
C THR A 237 -21.87 -5.23 -0.86
N GLY A 238 -21.62 -6.10 0.14
CA GLY A 238 -22.56 -7.14 0.56
C GLY A 238 -22.72 -8.28 -0.44
N ASN A 239 -21.78 -8.42 -1.39
CA ASN A 239 -21.72 -9.55 -2.31
C ASN A 239 -20.65 -10.54 -1.83
N GLU A 240 -20.88 -11.83 -2.02
CA GLU A 240 -19.92 -12.84 -1.61
C GLU A 240 -18.97 -13.16 -2.78
N TYR A 241 -17.67 -13.17 -2.48
CA TYR A 241 -16.66 -13.73 -3.37
C TYR A 241 -15.86 -14.79 -2.63
N THR A 242 -16.16 -16.06 -2.92
CA THR A 242 -15.63 -17.23 -2.22
C THR A 242 -14.57 -17.97 -3.03
N LYS A 243 -13.88 -18.89 -2.37
CA LYS A 243 -12.97 -19.85 -3.00
C LYS A 243 -13.67 -20.66 -4.10
N ASP A 244 -14.92 -21.07 -3.87
CA ASP A 244 -15.70 -21.81 -4.87
C ASP A 244 -16.02 -20.95 -6.10
N ASN A 245 -16.35 -19.67 -5.90
CA ASN A 245 -16.52 -18.75 -7.03
C ASN A 245 -15.23 -18.58 -7.83
N PHE A 246 -14.09 -18.46 -7.14
CA PHE A 246 -12.79 -18.39 -7.79
C PHE A 246 -12.46 -19.67 -8.57
N ARG A 247 -12.69 -20.85 -7.97
CA ARG A 247 -12.54 -22.17 -8.60
C ARG A 247 -13.37 -22.29 -9.87
N GLU A 248 -14.66 -21.95 -9.81
CA GLU A 248 -15.55 -21.97 -10.96
C GLU A 248 -15.06 -21.05 -12.08
N ASN A 249 -14.56 -19.86 -11.73
CA ASN A 249 -14.01 -18.92 -12.71
C ASN A 249 -12.72 -19.46 -13.36
N MET A 250 -11.83 -20.08 -12.59
CA MET A 250 -10.64 -20.75 -13.13
C MET A 250 -11.01 -21.89 -14.08
N ILE A 251 -11.99 -22.72 -13.70
CA ILE A 251 -12.51 -23.79 -14.54
C ILE A 251 -13.06 -23.22 -15.85
N LYS A 252 -13.93 -22.21 -15.80
CA LYS A 252 -14.49 -21.56 -16.99
C LYS A 252 -13.41 -21.00 -17.91
N GLN A 253 -12.38 -20.38 -17.37
CA GLN A 253 -11.26 -19.86 -18.16
C GLN A 253 -10.48 -21.00 -18.84
N MET A 254 -10.22 -22.08 -18.11
CA MET A 254 -9.53 -23.26 -18.65
C MET A 254 -10.37 -23.95 -19.75
N GLU A 255 -11.68 -24.11 -19.55
CA GLU A 255 -12.58 -24.67 -20.57
C GLU A 255 -12.63 -23.77 -21.82
N THR A 256 -12.69 -22.45 -21.63
CA THR A 256 -12.68 -21.48 -22.73
C THR A 256 -11.39 -21.52 -23.54
N GLN A 257 -10.24 -21.63 -22.87
CA GLN A 257 -8.93 -21.65 -23.52
C GLN A 257 -8.61 -22.99 -24.18
N SER A 258 -9.01 -24.11 -23.57
CA SER A 258 -8.70 -25.45 -24.04
C SER A 258 -9.74 -26.03 -25.01
N GLY A 259 -10.98 -25.51 -25.00
CA GLY A 259 -12.12 -26.08 -25.69
C GLY A 259 -12.59 -27.43 -25.14
N ARG A 260 -12.10 -27.84 -23.96
CA ARG A 260 -12.44 -29.12 -23.30
C ARG A 260 -13.17 -28.83 -22.00
N SER A 261 -14.19 -29.62 -21.69
CA SER A 261 -14.86 -29.52 -20.39
C SER A 261 -13.95 -29.99 -19.25
N PHE A 262 -14.03 -29.33 -18.10
CA PHE A 262 -13.38 -29.75 -16.87
C PHE A 262 -13.69 -31.21 -16.55
N GLU A 263 -14.94 -31.65 -16.74
CA GLU A 263 -15.36 -32.99 -16.37
C GLU A 263 -14.70 -34.11 -17.18
N SER A 264 -14.28 -33.83 -18.41
CA SER A 264 -13.61 -34.81 -19.27
C SER A 264 -12.09 -34.89 -19.04
N ASN A 265 -11.53 -34.04 -18.18
CA ASN A 265 -10.10 -34.10 -17.85
C ASN A 265 -9.77 -35.31 -16.94
N PRO A 266 -8.57 -35.88 -17.06
CA PRO A 266 -8.09 -36.89 -16.11
C PRO A 266 -8.10 -36.38 -14.67
N VAL A 267 -8.30 -37.28 -13.70
CA VAL A 267 -8.35 -36.96 -12.25
C VAL A 267 -7.13 -36.13 -11.82
N ALA A 268 -5.92 -36.53 -12.23
CA ALA A 268 -4.68 -35.81 -11.91
C ALA A 268 -4.65 -34.34 -12.42
N VAL A 269 -5.40 -34.01 -13.47
CA VAL A 269 -5.51 -32.61 -13.95
C VAL A 269 -6.51 -31.84 -13.10
N LYS A 270 -7.62 -32.46 -12.71
CA LYS A 270 -8.61 -31.87 -11.80
C LYS A 270 -7.97 -31.55 -10.44
N GLU A 271 -7.23 -32.51 -9.89
CA GLU A 271 -6.48 -32.34 -8.63
C GLU A 271 -5.49 -31.17 -8.73
N LYS A 272 -4.68 -31.07 -9.80
CA LYS A 272 -3.78 -29.92 -9.98
C LYS A 272 -4.48 -28.57 -10.10
N ILE A 273 -5.68 -28.53 -10.65
CA ILE A 273 -6.49 -27.30 -10.70
C ILE A 273 -6.95 -26.94 -9.29
N ASP A 274 -7.41 -27.93 -8.52
CA ASP A 274 -7.85 -27.74 -7.14
C ASP A 274 -6.69 -27.31 -6.24
N GLU A 275 -5.51 -27.93 -6.36
CA GLU A 275 -4.27 -27.48 -5.71
C GLU A 275 -3.96 -26.03 -6.07
N GLY A 276 -3.93 -25.69 -7.37
CA GLY A 276 -3.66 -24.31 -7.79
C GLY A 276 -4.68 -23.30 -7.26
N VAL A 277 -5.96 -23.68 -7.12
CA VAL A 277 -7.01 -22.85 -6.50
C VAL A 277 -6.70 -22.60 -5.03
N ASP A 278 -6.25 -23.63 -4.31
CA ASP A 278 -5.89 -23.57 -2.90
C ASP A 278 -4.71 -22.63 -2.68
N ASP A 279 -3.63 -22.79 -3.45
CA ASP A 279 -2.41 -21.97 -3.39
C ASP A 279 -2.71 -20.47 -3.59
N PHE A 280 -3.54 -20.18 -4.60
CA PHE A 280 -3.97 -18.83 -4.88
C PHE A 280 -4.82 -18.27 -3.74
N TRP A 281 -5.80 -19.04 -3.27
CA TRP A 281 -6.70 -18.58 -2.22
C TRP A 281 -5.96 -18.29 -0.92
N GLU A 282 -5.04 -19.16 -0.51
CA GLU A 282 -4.17 -18.95 0.64
C GLU A 282 -3.32 -17.69 0.48
N SER A 283 -2.76 -17.47 -0.70
CA SER A 283 -2.01 -16.25 -1.01
C SER A 283 -2.88 -14.99 -0.89
N PHE A 284 -4.13 -15.02 -1.35
CA PHE A 284 -5.05 -13.89 -1.24
C PHE A 284 -5.37 -13.58 0.23
N MET A 285 -5.68 -14.61 1.01
CA MET A 285 -5.99 -14.47 2.43
C MET A 285 -4.78 -13.97 3.23
N LEU A 286 -3.58 -14.47 2.92
CA LEU A 286 -2.33 -14.02 3.53
C LEU A 286 -2.06 -12.53 3.24
N ILE A 287 -2.19 -12.11 1.98
CA ILE A 287 -1.99 -10.71 1.60
C ILE A 287 -3.05 -9.82 2.27
N GLY A 288 -4.33 -10.21 2.23
CA GLY A 288 -5.41 -9.42 2.84
C GLY A 288 -5.27 -9.30 4.36
N ALA A 289 -4.84 -10.36 5.04
CA ALA A 289 -4.55 -10.35 6.47
C ALA A 289 -3.36 -9.44 6.80
N ALA A 290 -2.24 -9.58 6.08
CA ALA A 290 -1.05 -8.75 6.28
C ALA A 290 -1.29 -7.27 5.92
N ALA A 291 -2.17 -7.01 4.95
CA ALA A 291 -2.63 -5.67 4.59
C ALA A 291 -3.64 -5.08 5.60
N LYS A 292 -4.10 -5.88 6.58
CA LYS A 292 -5.12 -5.51 7.58
C LYS A 292 -6.41 -5.00 6.92
N ILE A 293 -6.93 -5.81 6.01
CA ILE A 293 -8.23 -5.59 5.36
C ILE A 293 -9.14 -6.82 5.44
N LEU A 294 -8.53 -8.02 5.50
CA LEU A 294 -9.20 -9.28 5.78
C LEU A 294 -8.87 -9.69 7.22
N PRO A 295 -9.71 -10.52 7.86
CA PRO A 295 -9.35 -11.08 9.16
C PRO A 295 -8.00 -11.77 9.03
N SER A 296 -7.19 -11.68 10.08
CA SER A 296 -6.08 -12.61 10.18
C SER A 296 -6.68 -13.99 10.07
N VAL A 297 -6.19 -14.79 9.11
CA VAL A 297 -6.28 -16.23 9.25
C VAL A 297 -5.64 -16.46 10.61
N GLU A 298 -6.45 -16.74 11.64
CA GLU A 298 -5.90 -17.30 12.86
C GLU A 298 -5.11 -18.48 12.32
N THR A 299 -3.78 -18.37 12.32
CA THR A 299 -2.91 -19.49 12.02
C THR A 299 -3.40 -20.53 12.99
N SER A 300 -4.15 -21.49 12.46
CA SER A 300 -4.97 -22.43 13.22
C SER A 300 -4.17 -22.78 14.46
N SER A 301 -4.63 -22.34 15.63
CA SER A 301 -3.83 -22.47 16.85
C SER A 301 -3.24 -23.86 16.85
N LEU A 302 -1.91 -23.97 16.95
CA LEU A 302 -1.18 -25.24 16.78
C LEU A 302 -1.99 -26.35 17.42
N ALA A 303 -2.47 -27.32 16.64
CA ALA A 303 -3.32 -28.37 17.19
C ALA A 303 -2.58 -29.01 18.37
N HIS A 304 -3.28 -29.25 19.48
CA HIS A 304 -2.68 -29.74 20.73
C HIS A 304 -1.70 -28.78 21.44
N LYS A 305 -1.72 -27.46 21.16
CA LYS A 305 -0.84 -26.45 21.79
C LYS A 305 -0.70 -26.66 23.30
N ASP A 306 -1.79 -26.61 24.06
CA ASP A 306 -1.75 -26.73 25.53
C ASP A 306 -1.10 -28.03 26.01
N GLU A 307 -1.34 -29.14 25.29
CA GLU A 307 -0.74 -30.43 25.62
C GLU A 307 0.75 -30.49 25.28
N LEU A 308 1.16 -29.82 24.19
CA LEU A 308 2.56 -29.72 23.77
C LEU A 308 3.32 -28.79 24.71
N GLU A 309 2.76 -27.64 25.10
CA GLU A 309 3.37 -26.74 26.09
C GLU A 309 3.54 -27.43 27.44
N LYS A 310 2.53 -28.20 27.87
CA LYS A 310 2.63 -29.03 29.07
C LYS A 310 3.70 -30.11 28.95
N HIS A 311 3.88 -30.70 27.78
CA HIS A 311 4.85 -31.78 27.56
C HIS A 311 6.29 -31.26 27.46
N PHE A 312 6.50 -30.16 26.74
CA PHE A 312 7.80 -29.55 26.52
C PHE A 312 8.21 -28.56 27.63
N GLY A 313 7.27 -28.13 28.47
CA GLY A 313 7.52 -27.19 29.57
C GLY A 313 7.87 -25.77 29.08
N LYS A 314 7.50 -25.42 27.85
CA LYS A 314 7.77 -24.12 27.22
C LYS A 314 6.65 -23.70 26.28
N ASP A 315 6.53 -22.39 26.07
CA ASP A 315 5.61 -21.79 25.10
C ASP A 315 6.01 -22.24 23.68
N VAL A 316 5.03 -22.75 22.93
CA VAL A 316 5.24 -23.22 21.54
C VAL A 316 4.54 -22.31 20.53
N SER A 317 4.06 -21.13 20.97
CA SER A 317 3.36 -20.16 20.12
C SER A 317 4.21 -19.58 18.99
N GLU A 318 5.53 -19.64 19.11
CA GLU A 318 6.46 -19.25 18.04
C GLU A 318 6.45 -20.23 16.86
N VAL A 319 6.05 -21.48 17.10
CA VAL A 319 5.87 -22.48 16.04
C VAL A 319 4.57 -22.23 15.31
N LYS A 320 4.70 -21.59 14.15
CA LYS A 320 3.57 -21.31 13.26
C LYS A 320 3.34 -22.53 12.37
N PRO A 321 2.23 -23.28 12.54
CA PRO A 321 1.87 -24.30 11.58
C PRO A 321 1.57 -23.61 10.26
N HIS A 322 2.31 -23.99 9.23
CA HIS A 322 2.02 -23.61 7.86
C HIS A 322 1.59 -24.88 7.12
N THR A 323 0.36 -24.94 6.65
CA THR A 323 -0.01 -25.95 5.66
C THR A 323 0.34 -25.33 4.32
N PRO A 324 1.35 -25.83 3.60
CA PRO A 324 1.65 -25.32 2.28
C PRO A 324 0.70 -26.00 1.28
N PRO A 325 0.67 -25.50 0.04
CA PRO A 325 0.33 -26.30 -1.13
C PRO A 325 0.97 -27.70 -1.08
N THR A 326 0.25 -28.73 -1.53
CA THR A 326 0.89 -29.98 -1.95
C THR A 326 1.90 -29.67 -3.06
N ASN A 327 3.08 -30.29 -3.00
CA ASN A 327 4.31 -30.06 -3.79
C ASN A 327 5.40 -29.16 -3.14
N THR A 328 5.70 -29.38 -1.86
CA THR A 328 6.92 -28.81 -1.22
C THR A 328 8.06 -29.83 -1.15
N SER A 329 9.22 -29.39 -0.65
CA SER A 329 10.36 -30.27 -0.31
C SER A 329 9.99 -31.44 0.61
N ALA A 330 8.86 -31.36 1.32
CA ALA A 330 8.33 -32.48 2.11
C ALA A 330 7.87 -33.66 1.22
N ASP A 331 7.27 -33.38 0.06
CA ASP A 331 6.75 -34.42 -0.84
C ASP A 331 7.88 -35.19 -1.54
N SER A 332 8.97 -34.50 -1.90
CA SER A 332 10.17 -35.16 -2.44
C SER A 332 10.89 -36.03 -1.40
N LEU A 333 10.63 -35.79 -0.11
CA LEU A 333 11.19 -36.55 1.01
C LEU A 333 10.19 -37.54 1.63
N SER A 334 8.94 -37.58 1.15
CA SER A 334 7.83 -38.32 1.81
C SER A 334 7.70 -38.01 3.30
N ALA A 335 8.02 -36.76 3.70
CA ALA A 335 8.00 -36.30 5.07
C ALA A 335 6.61 -35.73 5.41
N LYS A 336 6.10 -36.01 6.62
CA LYS A 336 4.81 -35.48 7.09
C LYS A 336 4.85 -34.03 7.55
N ALA A 337 6.06 -33.50 7.71
CA ALA A 337 6.33 -32.13 8.04
C ALA A 337 7.79 -31.78 7.73
N TYR A 338 8.09 -30.49 7.70
CA TYR A 338 9.46 -29.99 7.56
C TYR A 338 9.62 -28.64 8.26
N ALA A 339 10.72 -28.47 8.98
CA ALA A 339 11.07 -27.24 9.68
C ALA A 339 12.08 -26.38 8.90
N THR A 340 11.83 -25.07 8.79
CA THR A 340 12.80 -24.07 8.33
C THR A 340 12.93 -22.96 9.36
N GLY A 341 13.95 -23.06 10.22
CA GLY A 341 14.08 -22.19 11.39
C GLY A 341 12.95 -22.44 12.37
N GLU A 342 12.22 -21.39 12.76
CA GLU A 342 11.08 -21.47 13.71
C GLU A 342 9.75 -21.86 13.04
N LYS A 343 9.71 -21.93 11.69
CA LYS A 343 8.51 -22.27 10.95
C LYS A 343 8.45 -23.77 10.69
N VAL A 344 7.33 -24.38 11.03
CA VAL A 344 7.07 -25.79 10.76
C VAL A 344 5.92 -25.90 9.78
N THR A 345 6.18 -26.63 8.72
CA THR A 345 5.25 -26.85 7.64
C THR A 345 4.71 -28.27 7.74
N PHE A 346 3.39 -28.47 7.79
CA PHE A 346 2.76 -29.79 7.93
C PHE A 346 2.03 -30.18 6.64
N THR A 347 2.14 -31.45 6.23
CA THR A 347 1.40 -31.96 5.07
C THR A 347 -0.07 -32.27 5.39
N ASP A 348 -0.35 -32.64 6.64
CA ASP A 348 -1.70 -32.94 7.11
C ASP A 348 -2.39 -31.65 7.59
N LYS A 349 -3.65 -31.45 7.21
CA LYS A 349 -4.48 -30.32 7.70
C LYS A 349 -4.68 -30.34 9.23
N GLU A 350 -4.69 -31.54 9.79
CA GLU A 350 -4.72 -31.81 11.24
C GLU A 350 -3.55 -32.74 11.59
N PRO A 351 -2.32 -32.20 11.71
CA PRO A 351 -1.15 -33.02 11.95
C PRO A 351 -1.27 -33.70 13.31
N SER A 352 -0.91 -34.98 13.37
CA SER A 352 -0.96 -35.72 14.64
C SER A 352 -0.09 -35.04 15.69
N LYS A 353 -0.49 -35.12 16.96
CA LYS A 353 0.31 -34.63 18.09
C LYS A 353 1.77 -35.11 18.02
N GLN A 354 2.00 -36.35 17.58
CA GLN A 354 3.34 -36.92 17.41
C GLN A 354 4.14 -36.21 16.30
N THR A 355 3.51 -35.90 15.16
CA THR A 355 4.14 -35.15 14.07
C THR A 355 4.54 -33.75 14.54
N ILE A 356 3.61 -33.05 15.22
CA ILE A 356 3.88 -31.71 15.74
C ILE A 356 5.00 -31.74 16.79
N ALA A 357 4.95 -32.70 17.72
CA ALA A 357 6.00 -32.87 18.72
C ALA A 357 7.36 -33.20 18.08
N HIS A 358 7.39 -34.02 17.03
CA HIS A 358 8.62 -34.36 16.32
C HIS A 358 9.29 -33.12 15.71
N GLU A 359 8.53 -32.27 15.04
CA GLU A 359 9.07 -31.05 14.46
C GLU A 359 9.41 -30.00 15.51
N LEU A 360 8.63 -29.92 16.59
CA LEU A 360 8.97 -29.08 17.75
C LEU A 360 10.30 -29.48 18.35
N VAL A 361 10.63 -30.78 18.40
CA VAL A 361 11.95 -31.22 18.84
C VAL A 361 13.03 -30.69 17.90
N HIS A 362 12.81 -30.71 16.58
CA HIS A 362 13.80 -30.18 15.63
C HIS A 362 13.97 -28.66 15.71
N THR A 363 12.89 -27.89 15.80
CA THR A 363 12.98 -26.42 15.93
C THR A 363 13.63 -26.02 17.25
N ASN A 364 13.28 -26.71 18.33
CA ASN A 364 13.91 -26.51 19.63
C ASN A 364 15.36 -26.97 19.68
N HIS A 365 15.69 -28.07 19.01
CA HIS A 365 17.06 -28.52 18.94
C HIS A 365 17.90 -27.59 18.06
N GLN A 366 17.35 -27.00 17.01
CA GLN A 366 18.01 -25.96 16.22
C GLN A 366 18.22 -24.68 17.02
N SER A 367 17.31 -24.33 17.95
CA SER A 367 17.51 -23.20 18.85
C SER A 367 18.49 -23.52 20.00
N GLU A 368 18.53 -24.76 20.47
CA GLU A 368 19.38 -25.23 21.59
C GLU A 368 20.82 -25.61 21.15
N GLN A 369 21.01 -26.14 19.93
CA GLN A 369 22.33 -26.48 19.36
C GLN A 369 23.21 -25.25 19.05
N GLN A 370 22.81 -24.05 19.48
CA GLN A 370 23.68 -22.87 19.56
C GLN A 370 24.46 -22.77 20.88
N THR A 371 24.66 -23.88 21.61
CA THR A 371 25.54 -23.95 22.79
C THR A 371 26.60 -25.04 22.61
N ASP A 372 27.85 -24.74 22.96
CA ASP A 372 28.96 -25.68 22.81
C ASP A 372 29.00 -26.72 23.95
N GLN A 373 29.88 -27.73 23.80
CA GLN A 373 30.00 -28.87 24.72
C GLN A 373 30.47 -28.51 26.15
N ASN A 374 30.72 -27.23 26.44
CA ASN A 374 31.09 -26.75 27.77
C ASN A 374 29.98 -25.97 28.47
N GLY A 375 28.78 -25.88 27.87
CA GLY A 375 27.69 -25.09 28.43
C GLY A 375 27.97 -23.58 28.44
N ASN A 376 28.99 -23.14 27.70
CA ASN A 376 29.29 -21.73 27.51
C ASN A 376 28.63 -21.23 26.23
N ILE A 377 27.93 -20.10 26.34
CA ILE A 377 27.43 -19.35 25.19
C ILE A 377 28.65 -18.70 24.52
N THR A 378 29.38 -19.43 23.68
CA THR A 378 30.39 -18.86 22.80
C THR A 378 29.86 -18.83 21.37
N ASN A 379 28.86 -17.98 21.18
CA ASN A 379 28.74 -17.24 19.96
C ASN A 379 28.74 -15.77 20.41
N GLU A 380 29.86 -15.08 20.22
CA GLU A 380 29.71 -13.78 19.56
C GLU A 380 29.04 -14.11 18.21
N LYS A 381 27.71 -14.26 18.24
CA LYS A 381 26.89 -13.89 17.10
C LYS A 381 27.39 -12.48 16.85
N LYS A 382 28.17 -12.29 15.78
CA LYS A 382 28.33 -10.95 15.21
C LYS A 382 26.89 -10.49 15.04
N ASP A 383 26.43 -9.68 15.99
CA ASP A 383 25.06 -9.24 16.02
C ASP A 383 24.77 -8.72 14.61
N PRO A 384 23.69 -9.20 13.95
CA PRO A 384 23.33 -8.69 12.65
C PRO A 384 23.32 -7.17 12.80
N CYS A 385 24.06 -6.46 11.94
CA CYS A 385 24.38 -5.07 12.20
C CYS A 385 23.09 -4.25 12.32
N LYS A 386 22.71 -3.93 13.55
CA LYS A 386 21.50 -3.16 13.85
C LYS A 386 21.81 -1.69 13.71
N CYS A 387 21.02 -0.99 12.91
CA CYS A 387 21.04 0.46 12.92
C CYS A 387 20.49 0.95 14.24
N LYS A 388 21.27 1.75 14.96
CA LYS A 388 20.90 2.30 16.25
C LYS A 388 20.36 3.70 16.11
N LYS A 389 21.00 4.51 15.27
CA LYS A 389 20.77 5.95 15.28
C LYS A 389 20.96 6.55 13.90
N LEU A 390 20.05 7.44 13.50
CA LEU A 390 20.23 8.32 12.35
C LEU A 390 20.39 9.75 12.87
N THR A 391 21.54 10.35 12.62
CA THR A 391 21.82 11.74 12.96
C THR A 391 22.05 12.59 11.71
N GLY A 392 21.90 13.90 11.84
CA GLY A 392 22.22 14.85 10.78
C GLY A 392 21.73 16.24 11.10
N SER A 393 21.66 17.10 10.10
CA SER A 393 21.01 18.41 10.25
C SER A 393 20.08 18.73 9.09
N LEU A 394 19.07 19.53 9.38
CA LEU A 394 18.09 20.03 8.42
C LEU A 394 18.11 21.55 8.46
N SER A 395 18.35 22.17 7.31
CA SER A 395 18.27 23.62 7.14
C SER A 395 17.20 23.98 6.13
N VAL A 396 16.49 25.08 6.34
CA VAL A 396 15.53 25.65 5.39
C VAL A 396 16.04 27.05 5.05
N ASP A 397 16.25 27.34 3.78
CA ASP A 397 16.82 28.60 3.30
C ASP A 397 15.99 29.84 3.67
N ARG A 398 14.68 29.64 3.94
CA ARG A 398 13.76 30.67 4.41
C ARG A 398 13.26 30.37 5.81
N GLY A 399 13.61 31.28 6.72
CA GLY A 399 13.04 31.38 8.06
C GLY A 399 13.82 30.68 9.17
N LEU A 400 14.61 29.64 8.87
CA LEU A 400 15.50 29.06 9.88
C LEU A 400 16.77 29.91 9.99
N LYS A 401 17.04 30.41 11.19
CA LYS A 401 18.32 31.03 11.54
C LYS A 401 19.40 29.99 11.87
N GLU A 402 18.97 28.78 12.25
CA GLU A 402 19.84 27.72 12.75
C GLU A 402 19.43 26.36 12.15
N ASP A 403 20.42 25.50 11.94
CA ASP A 403 20.22 24.13 11.46
C ASP A 403 19.53 23.30 12.56
N ILE A 404 18.47 22.56 12.21
CA ILE A 404 17.78 21.64 13.12
C ILE A 404 18.53 20.33 13.17
N THR A 405 18.88 19.86 14.37
CA THR A 405 19.54 18.56 14.53
C THR A 405 18.53 17.43 14.32
N ILE A 406 18.87 16.48 13.45
CA ILE A 406 18.19 15.20 13.30
C ILE A 406 18.87 14.22 14.25
N ASP A 407 18.07 13.58 15.10
CA ASP A 407 18.49 12.57 16.06
C ASP A 407 17.34 11.56 16.21
N ILE A 408 17.36 10.53 15.37
CA ILE A 408 16.35 9.47 15.35
C ILE A 408 16.96 8.18 15.88
N ASP A 409 16.39 7.68 16.97
CA ASP A 409 16.66 6.35 17.52
C ASP A 409 15.91 5.30 16.69
N LEU A 410 16.67 4.48 15.96
CA LEU A 410 16.16 3.46 15.03
C LEU A 410 15.82 2.14 15.71
N GLU A 411 16.14 1.97 17.00
CA GLU A 411 15.74 0.79 17.77
C GLU A 411 14.25 0.87 18.18
N LYS A 412 13.62 2.04 18.00
CA LYS A 412 12.18 2.24 18.24
C LYS A 412 11.32 1.71 17.10
N VAL A 413 10.16 1.16 17.44
CA VAL A 413 9.12 0.80 16.47
C VAL A 413 8.64 2.07 15.75
N SER A 414 8.76 2.11 14.43
CA SER A 414 8.39 3.26 13.57
C SER A 414 9.10 4.57 13.96
N PRO A 415 10.43 4.63 13.81
CA PRO A 415 11.21 5.74 14.32
C PRO A 415 10.93 7.03 13.53
N GLU A 416 10.39 8.04 14.22
CA GLU A 416 9.91 9.30 13.65
C GLU A 416 10.44 10.51 14.42
N GLN A 417 10.96 11.52 13.72
CA GLN A 417 11.19 12.85 14.30
C GLN A 417 10.20 13.85 13.68
N LYS A 418 9.32 14.38 14.54
CA LYS A 418 8.38 15.46 14.19
C LYS A 418 9.02 16.81 14.48
N ILE A 419 9.19 17.61 13.46
CA ILE A 419 9.70 18.98 13.57
C ILE A 419 8.52 19.91 13.30
N SER A 420 8.09 20.64 14.34
CA SER A 420 7.08 21.69 14.19
C SER A 420 7.77 23.02 13.95
N TYR A 421 7.36 23.73 12.91
CA TYR A 421 7.98 24.97 12.49
C TYR A 421 6.97 26.13 12.53
N PRO A 422 7.34 27.30 13.13
CA PRO A 422 6.47 28.48 13.14
C PRO A 422 6.26 28.97 11.72
N ARG A 423 5.04 29.40 11.40
CA ARG A 423 4.66 29.86 10.06
C ARG A 423 5.71 30.83 9.48
N VAL A 424 6.25 30.52 8.30
CA VAL A 424 6.90 31.54 7.48
C VAL A 424 5.82 32.53 7.11
N ASN A 425 5.95 33.79 7.55
CA ASN A 425 4.97 34.81 7.23
C ASN A 425 5.07 35.15 5.73
N PHE A 426 4.40 34.35 4.90
CA PHE A 426 4.19 34.63 3.50
C PHE A 426 3.30 35.87 3.44
N ASP A 427 3.89 37.03 3.17
CA ASP A 427 3.19 38.31 3.17
C ASP A 427 2.05 38.27 2.14
N LYS A 428 0.82 38.00 2.63
CA LYS A 428 -0.40 37.88 1.83
C LYS A 428 -0.74 39.18 1.08
N SER A 429 -0.08 40.30 1.38
CA SER A 429 -0.39 41.61 0.82
C SER A 429 0.11 41.84 -0.61
N LYS A 430 0.98 40.96 -1.15
CA LYS A 430 1.49 41.09 -2.53
C LYS A 430 1.08 39.87 -3.37
N LYS A 431 0.35 40.13 -4.46
CA LYS A 431 0.06 39.18 -5.57
C LYS A 431 1.34 38.73 -6.28
N GLN A 432 2.29 38.12 -5.58
CA GLN A 432 3.52 37.61 -6.16
C GLN A 432 3.50 36.08 -6.19
N ASN A 433 4.24 35.56 -7.18
CA ASN A 433 4.43 34.14 -7.49
C ASN A 433 4.58 33.27 -6.23
N PRO A 434 4.17 31.98 -6.27
CA PRO A 434 4.38 31.06 -5.16
C PRO A 434 5.83 31.14 -4.68
N GLU A 435 6.00 31.38 -3.38
CA GLU A 435 7.34 31.45 -2.82
C GLU A 435 7.96 30.06 -2.80
N THR A 436 9.19 29.97 -3.29
CA THR A 436 10.00 28.76 -3.21
C THR A 436 10.81 28.76 -1.93
N PHE A 437 10.95 27.59 -1.32
CA PHE A 437 11.95 27.37 -0.29
C PHE A 437 12.72 26.07 -0.57
N THR A 438 13.95 26.08 -0.12
CA THR A 438 14.87 24.95 -0.22
C THR A 438 15.05 24.38 1.16
N VAL A 439 14.86 23.08 1.28
CA VAL A 439 15.23 22.35 2.48
C VAL A 439 16.45 21.51 2.14
N THR A 440 17.46 21.59 2.99
CA THR A 440 18.72 20.88 2.82
C THR A 440 18.92 19.97 4.02
N LEU A 441 19.05 18.67 3.75
CA LEU A 441 19.54 17.69 4.71
C LEU A 441 21.06 17.61 4.58
N LYS A 442 21.78 17.87 5.66
CA LYS A 442 23.24 17.86 5.70
C LYS A 442 23.72 16.81 6.70
N ASN A 443 24.93 16.32 6.48
CA ASN A 443 25.68 15.51 7.44
C ASN A 443 24.91 14.30 7.97
N LEU A 444 24.08 13.65 7.14
CA LEU A 444 23.38 12.44 7.56
C LEU A 444 24.40 11.35 7.91
N LYS A 445 24.31 10.80 9.12
CA LYS A 445 25.15 9.71 9.63
C LYS A 445 24.26 8.63 10.21
N LEU A 446 24.51 7.40 9.82
CA LEU A 446 23.86 6.22 10.39
C LEU A 446 24.86 5.52 11.31
N GLU A 447 24.52 5.47 12.60
CA GLU A 447 25.25 4.67 13.58
C GLU A 447 24.64 3.27 13.58
N CYS A 448 25.46 2.29 13.19
CA CYS A 448 25.10 0.88 13.30
C CYS A 448 26.04 0.19 14.29
N ALA A 449 25.54 -0.78 15.03
CA ALA A 449 26.38 -1.68 15.83
C ALA A 449 27.04 -2.72 14.92
N CYS A 450 27.99 -2.28 14.10
CA CYS A 450 28.88 -3.14 13.34
C CYS A 450 30.24 -3.19 14.07
N GLN A 451 30.84 -4.38 14.22
CA GLN A 451 32.06 -4.60 15.01
C GLN A 451 33.31 -3.88 14.45
N GLU A 452 33.28 -3.38 13.20
CA GLU A 452 34.46 -2.78 12.56
C GLU A 452 34.08 -1.55 11.70
N SER A 453 34.43 -0.35 12.20
CA SER A 453 34.41 0.97 11.54
C SER A 453 33.06 1.70 11.35
N PRO A 454 33.03 3.05 11.45
CA PRO A 454 31.86 3.86 11.13
C PRO A 454 31.48 3.70 9.66
N CYS A 455 30.18 3.48 9.39
CA CYS A 455 29.67 3.24 8.05
C CYS A 455 29.69 4.53 7.23
N GLU A 456 30.54 4.58 6.19
CA GLU A 456 30.51 5.67 5.22
C GLU A 456 29.32 5.47 4.25
N MET A 457 28.37 6.41 4.27
CA MET A 457 27.14 6.31 3.49
C MET A 457 27.33 6.89 2.08
N GLN A 458 26.77 6.22 1.07
CA GLN A 458 26.67 6.75 -0.29
C GLN A 458 25.20 7.06 -0.64
N ALA A 459 24.98 7.97 -1.57
CA ALA A 459 23.64 8.31 -2.02
C ALA A 459 23.25 7.43 -3.21
N ALA A 460 22.11 6.72 -3.11
CA ALA A 460 21.58 6.00 -4.25
C ALA A 460 20.71 6.92 -5.11
N GLU A 461 20.93 6.91 -6.42
CA GLU A 461 19.92 7.31 -7.39
C GLU A 461 18.85 6.21 -7.46
N ARG A 462 17.56 6.58 -7.59
CA ARG A 462 16.40 5.65 -7.57
C ARG A 462 16.52 4.43 -8.50
N ASP A 463 17.42 4.48 -9.50
CA ASP A 463 17.51 3.50 -10.59
C ASP A 463 18.85 2.74 -10.64
N LYS A 464 19.72 2.84 -9.61
CA LYS A 464 21.09 2.25 -9.64
C LYS A 464 21.40 1.32 -8.45
N TYR A 465 20.44 0.52 -8.02
CA TYR A 465 20.63 -0.42 -6.90
C TYR A 465 21.63 -1.57 -7.18
N ASP A 466 22.04 -1.78 -8.44
CA ASP A 466 22.82 -2.95 -8.86
C ASP A 466 24.34 -2.76 -8.92
N LYS A 467 24.90 -1.61 -8.53
CA LYS A 467 26.37 -1.44 -8.60
C LYS A 467 27.08 -2.25 -7.50
N GLU A 468 28.02 -3.09 -7.92
CA GLU A 468 28.67 -4.15 -7.12
C GLU A 468 29.61 -3.65 -6.00
N GLU A 469 29.86 -2.35 -5.85
CA GLU A 469 30.90 -1.84 -4.93
C GLU A 469 30.39 -0.97 -3.76
N GLU A 470 29.09 -0.64 -3.69
CA GLU A 470 28.57 0.28 -2.66
C GLU A 470 28.26 -0.45 -1.34
N LYS A 471 28.89 -0.05 -0.23
CA LYS A 471 28.68 -0.68 1.10
C LYS A 471 27.37 -0.25 1.78
N PHE A 472 26.94 0.99 1.57
CA PHE A 472 25.72 1.55 2.15
C PHE A 472 25.07 2.59 1.23
N SER A 473 23.74 2.55 1.08
CA SER A 473 22.99 3.53 0.29
C SER A 473 21.82 4.15 1.06
N ILE A 474 21.51 5.43 0.80
CA ILE A 474 20.30 6.10 1.28
C ILE A 474 19.34 6.35 0.12
N ALA A 475 18.09 5.92 0.28
CA ALA A 475 16.97 6.36 -0.54
C ALA A 475 16.08 7.33 0.26
N LEU A 476 15.80 8.49 -0.33
CA LEU A 476 14.82 9.46 0.18
C LEU A 476 13.51 9.28 -0.59
N VAL A 477 12.48 8.79 0.10
CA VAL A 477 11.12 8.70 -0.44
C VAL A 477 10.30 9.83 0.16
N ARG A 478 9.74 10.68 -0.69
CA ARG A 478 9.01 11.88 -0.30
C ARG A 478 7.51 11.64 -0.38
N TYR A 479 6.80 12.08 0.66
CA TYR A 479 5.35 12.20 0.67
C TYR A 479 5.00 13.64 1.06
N SER A 480 4.20 14.32 0.26
CA SER A 480 3.72 15.66 0.58
C SER A 480 2.29 15.87 0.12
N THR A 481 1.46 16.47 0.97
CA THR A 481 0.10 16.89 0.66
C THR A 481 0.08 18.41 0.44
N GLY A 482 -0.48 18.87 -0.69
CA GLY A 482 -0.66 20.31 -0.97
C GLY A 482 0.59 21.05 -1.47
N VAL A 483 1.58 20.33 -2.01
CA VAL A 483 2.86 20.88 -2.46
C VAL A 483 3.15 20.45 -3.90
N ASN A 484 3.47 21.41 -4.78
CA ASN A 484 3.90 21.12 -6.14
C ASN A 484 5.43 21.12 -6.20
N VAL A 485 6.03 19.94 -6.36
CA VAL A 485 7.46 19.74 -6.20
C VAL A 485 8.13 19.74 -7.56
N ASP A 486 8.83 20.83 -7.87
CA ASP A 486 9.72 20.88 -9.03
C ASP A 486 11.17 20.83 -8.53
N GLY A 487 11.71 19.61 -8.36
CA GLY A 487 12.96 19.38 -7.64
C GLY A 487 13.90 18.47 -8.43
N LYS A 488 15.05 19.01 -8.88
CA LYS A 488 16.20 18.20 -9.27
C LYS A 488 16.93 17.75 -8.01
N THR A 489 16.88 16.45 -7.68
CA THR A 489 17.76 15.88 -6.65
C THR A 489 19.21 15.96 -7.14
N LYS A 490 19.97 16.97 -6.70
CA LYS A 490 21.40 17.04 -6.95
C LYS A 490 22.13 16.49 -5.73
N VAL A 491 22.53 15.23 -5.81
CA VAL A 491 23.48 14.67 -4.86
C VAL A 491 24.87 15.21 -5.19
N LYS A 492 25.47 15.99 -4.30
CA LYS A 492 26.89 16.36 -4.39
C LYS A 492 27.64 15.75 -3.21
N SER A 493 28.23 14.57 -3.42
CA SER A 493 29.22 14.04 -2.48
C SER A 493 30.57 14.70 -2.77
N LYS A 494 31.05 15.55 -1.85
CA LYS A 494 32.42 16.08 -1.93
C LYS A 494 33.19 16.09 -0.62
N ASN A 495 32.63 15.51 0.46
CA ASN A 495 33.24 15.18 1.78
C ASN A 495 32.14 15.02 2.87
N GLY A 496 30.98 14.47 2.51
CA GLY A 496 29.81 14.37 3.40
C GLY A 496 28.51 14.23 2.62
N CYS A 497 27.56 13.48 3.18
CA CYS A 497 26.25 13.22 2.57
C CYS A 497 25.35 14.45 2.73
N THR A 498 25.42 15.38 1.78
CA THR A 498 24.49 16.52 1.69
C THR A 498 23.45 16.26 0.61
N TYR A 499 22.18 16.31 0.99
CA TYR A 499 21.03 16.18 0.13
C TYR A 499 20.26 17.49 0.10
N GLU A 500 20.17 18.10 -1.07
CA GLU A 500 19.44 19.34 -1.27
C GLU A 500 18.16 19.05 -2.05
N PHE A 501 17.02 19.50 -1.53
CA PHE A 501 15.76 19.45 -2.25
C PHE A 501 15.09 20.82 -2.24
N THR A 502 14.77 21.28 -3.44
CA THR A 502 13.98 22.50 -3.64
C THR A 502 12.52 22.10 -3.74
N SER A 503 11.64 22.86 -3.09
CA SER A 503 10.19 22.67 -3.22
C SER A 503 9.50 24.01 -3.42
N THR A 504 8.58 24.05 -4.37
CA THR A 504 7.63 25.16 -4.49
C THR A 504 6.42 24.83 -3.65
N VAL A 505 5.94 25.76 -2.82
CA VAL A 505 4.74 25.50 -2.02
C VAL A 505 3.68 26.55 -2.24
N SER A 506 2.46 26.07 -2.44
CA SER A 506 1.29 26.88 -2.78
C SER A 506 0.16 26.77 -1.75
N SER A 507 0.36 26.07 -0.64
CA SER A 507 -0.67 25.79 0.37
C SER A 507 -0.30 26.35 1.75
N ASP A 508 -1.32 26.78 2.50
CA ASP A 508 -1.23 27.34 3.86
C ASP A 508 -0.92 26.27 4.94
N ASN A 509 -1.13 24.98 4.64
CA ASN A 509 -0.80 23.86 5.52
C ASN A 509 0.11 22.88 4.79
N ILE A 510 1.35 22.77 5.25
CA ILE A 510 2.39 21.98 4.60
C ILE A 510 2.82 20.89 5.58
N GLU A 511 2.62 19.65 5.17
CA GLU A 511 3.26 18.49 5.77
C GLU A 511 4.27 17.93 4.76
N LEU A 512 5.54 17.92 5.13
CA LEU A 512 6.59 17.26 4.36
C LEU A 512 7.05 16.03 5.14
N SER A 513 6.78 14.86 4.58
CA SER A 513 7.25 13.59 5.12
C SER A 513 8.39 13.03 4.27
N PHE A 514 9.52 12.77 4.90
CA PHE A 514 10.68 12.11 4.30
C PHE A 514 10.83 10.73 4.92
N SER A 515 10.92 9.71 4.09
CA SER A 515 11.39 8.39 4.50
C SER A 515 12.84 8.25 4.06
N VAL A 516 13.72 8.01 5.02
CA VAL A 516 15.13 7.67 4.82
C VAL A 516 15.23 6.16 4.94
N SER A 517 15.54 5.49 3.83
CA SER A 517 15.83 4.05 3.82
C SER A 517 17.33 3.85 3.66
N ALA A 518 17.96 3.15 4.60
CA ALA A 518 19.36 2.78 4.51
C ALA A 518 19.54 1.28 4.33
N TYR A 519 20.52 0.91 3.50
CA TYR A 519 20.85 -0.47 3.13
C TYR A 519 22.29 -0.77 3.53
N CYS A 520 22.56 -1.98 4.02
CA CYS A 520 23.93 -2.49 4.20
C CYS A 520 24.20 -3.64 3.23
N LYS A 521 25.24 -3.51 2.39
CA LYS A 521 25.63 -4.53 1.41
C LYS A 521 26.76 -5.46 1.93
N SER A 522 27.15 -5.35 3.20
CA SER A 522 28.19 -6.26 3.71
C SER A 522 27.67 -7.70 3.77
N GLU A 523 28.51 -8.69 3.47
CA GLU A 523 28.16 -10.11 3.54
C GLU A 523 27.62 -10.52 4.92
N SER A 524 28.05 -9.81 5.98
CA SER A 524 27.58 -9.99 7.35
C SER A 524 26.24 -9.34 7.70
N CYS A 525 25.69 -8.48 6.83
CA CYS A 525 24.47 -7.70 7.10
C CYS A 525 23.35 -8.00 6.09
N ARG A 526 23.19 -9.26 5.67
CA ARG A 526 22.21 -9.68 4.65
C ARG A 526 20.83 -9.01 4.86
N HIS A 527 20.58 -7.96 4.08
CA HIS A 527 19.28 -7.37 3.76
C HIS A 527 18.43 -6.78 4.90
N ASP A 528 19.03 -6.34 6.01
CA ASP A 528 18.26 -5.55 7.00
C ASP A 528 18.10 -4.11 6.52
N PHE A 529 16.84 -3.70 6.35
CA PHE A 529 16.45 -2.35 5.94
C PHE A 529 16.21 -1.48 7.17
N CYS A 530 16.92 -0.37 7.25
CA CYS A 530 16.68 0.63 8.30
C CYS A 530 15.84 1.76 7.71
N LYS A 531 14.61 1.92 8.21
CA LYS A 531 13.68 2.96 7.75
C LYS A 531 13.43 3.96 8.86
N ALA A 532 13.72 5.22 8.59
CA ALA A 532 13.41 6.36 9.46
C ALA A 532 12.46 7.31 8.76
N SER A 533 11.53 7.92 9.51
CA SER A 533 10.67 8.98 9.00
C SER A 533 11.02 10.33 9.63
N ILE A 534 11.15 11.38 8.82
CA ILE A 534 11.24 12.77 9.29
C ILE A 534 9.99 13.48 8.81
N LYS A 535 9.19 14.03 9.72
CA LYS A 535 8.00 14.82 9.38
C LYS A 535 8.19 16.28 9.76
N LEU A 536 8.09 17.15 8.77
CA LEU A 536 8.09 18.60 8.95
C LEU A 536 6.66 19.11 8.87
N ASN A 537 6.19 19.72 9.95
CA ASN A 537 4.87 20.33 10.04
C ASN A 537 5.03 21.84 10.16
N PHE A 538 4.51 22.58 9.19
CA PHE A 538 4.44 24.04 9.23
C PHE A 538 3.09 24.41 9.84
N LYS A 539 3.08 24.85 11.10
CA LYS A 539 1.84 25.21 11.81
C LYS A 539 1.76 26.72 12.03
N GLU A 540 0.54 27.25 12.04
CA GLU A 540 0.30 28.60 12.56
C GLU A 540 0.81 28.68 14.00
N GLU A 541 1.65 29.69 14.27
CA GLU A 541 2.00 30.06 15.63
C GLU A 541 0.69 30.50 16.28
N LYS A 542 0.11 29.64 17.14
CA LYS A 542 -1.01 30.04 17.97
C LYS A 542 -0.48 31.20 18.79
N GLU A 543 -1.03 32.41 18.60
CA GLU A 543 -0.77 33.55 19.48
C GLU A 543 -0.83 33.04 20.92
N VAL A 544 0.35 32.90 21.54
CA VAL A 544 0.43 32.69 22.97
C VAL A 544 -0.04 34.02 23.52
N LYS A 545 -1.34 34.13 23.77
CA LYS A 545 -1.91 35.22 24.55
C LYS A 545 -1.27 35.10 25.92
N GLU A 546 -0.15 35.78 26.11
CA GLU A 546 0.40 36.07 27.42
C GLU A 546 -0.75 36.69 28.21
N LYS A 547 -1.30 35.93 29.16
CA LYS A 547 -2.13 36.49 30.21
C LYS A 547 -1.23 37.42 31.02
N LYS A 548 -1.24 38.70 30.66
CA LYS A 548 -0.80 39.78 31.55
C LYS A 548 -1.77 39.95 32.70
#